data_AF-A0A534A250-F1
#
_entry.id   AF-A0A534A250-F1
#
_cell.length_a   1.000
_cell.length_b   1.000
_cell.length_c   1.000
_cell.angle_alpha   90.00
_cell.angle_beta   90.00
_cell.angle_gamma   90.00
#
_symmetry.space_group_name_H-M   'P 1'
#
loop_
_entity.id
_entity.type
_entity.pdbx_description
1 polymer ?
#
loop_
_entity_poly.entity_id
_entity_poly.type
_entity_poly.pdbx_seq_one_letter_code
_entity_poly.pdbx_strand_id
1 'polypeptide(L)'
;MSIFSRCKSHGATTIFATIALVVSAQSFGASVVGAAALSDIPVYSASNVPANLMLALSVEFPTGTVAAYTGASDYSASFSYLGYFDNAKCYDYDTTNKYFVPSGSASSGCTGHWSGNMLNWASMTALDEFRQALTGGYRVFDDTSKTVLQRSRVTGQGSAGNFPTKHIGKAVNVMPSSVIGDKTFGAATVTSLRTAPTKASFSASPSAGTARNRRCSTRACRPACRACSRATATPRTRRRTIPARASTTSPKA
;
A
#
# COMPACT_ATOMS: atom_id res chain seq x y z
N MET A 1 69.57 -0.83 36.46
CA MET A 1 70.07 -1.66 37.57
C MET A 1 69.81 -3.11 37.21
N SER A 2 70.88 -3.83 36.83
CA SER A 2 70.88 -5.27 36.59
C SER A 2 70.53 -6.03 37.86
N ILE A 3 69.88 -7.20 37.75
CA ILE A 3 70.49 -8.47 38.18
C ILE A 3 69.60 -9.68 37.82
N PHE A 4 70.31 -10.69 37.31
CA PHE A 4 69.89 -12.04 36.97
C PHE A 4 69.40 -12.84 38.18
N SER A 5 68.58 -13.85 37.94
CA SER A 5 68.86 -15.20 38.49
C SER A 5 68.25 -16.30 37.62
N ARG A 6 69.13 -17.16 37.10
CA ARG A 6 68.82 -18.44 36.47
C ARG A 6 68.94 -19.56 37.52
N CYS A 7 68.09 -20.57 37.41
CA CYS A 7 68.39 -22.00 37.61
C CYS A 7 67.12 -22.80 37.23
N LYS A 8 67.13 -24.04 36.76
CA LYS A 8 68.04 -24.93 36.01
C LYS A 8 67.10 -26.07 35.55
N SER A 9 67.39 -26.63 34.39
CA SER A 9 66.69 -27.70 33.67
C SER A 9 66.44 -29.00 34.46
N HIS A 10 65.31 -29.66 34.19
CA HIS A 10 65.23 -31.12 34.08
C HIS A 10 64.34 -31.51 32.89
N GLY A 11 64.92 -32.24 31.95
CA GLY A 11 64.24 -32.77 30.77
C GLY A 11 63.46 -34.04 31.10
N ALA A 12 62.36 -34.25 30.39
CA ALA A 12 61.68 -35.54 30.27
C ALA A 12 60.93 -35.61 28.93
N THR A 13 61.64 -36.19 27.97
CA THR A 13 61.23 -37.19 26.98
C THR A 13 59.78 -37.21 26.46
N THR A 14 59.71 -37.05 25.14
CA THR A 14 58.64 -37.26 24.15
C THR A 14 57.78 -38.52 24.28
N ILE A 15 56.46 -38.37 24.13
CA ILE A 15 55.56 -39.35 23.47
C ILE A 15 54.56 -38.55 22.61
N PHE A 16 54.82 -38.45 21.30
CA PHE A 16 53.85 -37.97 20.32
C PHE A 16 53.01 -39.15 19.86
N ALA A 17 51.77 -39.26 20.33
CA ALA A 17 50.78 -40.15 19.74
C ALA A 17 50.21 -39.51 18.47
N THR A 18 50.66 -39.97 17.31
CA THR A 18 50.11 -39.60 16.01
C THR A 18 48.76 -40.27 15.82
N ILE A 19 47.67 -39.50 15.98
CA ILE A 19 46.33 -39.88 15.51
C ILE A 19 46.29 -39.58 14.01
N ALA A 20 46.29 -40.62 13.18
CA ALA A 20 46.07 -40.50 11.74
C ALA A 20 44.59 -40.17 11.48
N LEU A 21 44.30 -38.91 11.15
CA LEU A 21 43.00 -38.48 10.65
C LEU A 21 42.92 -38.81 9.15
N VAL A 22 42.20 -39.86 8.80
CA VAL A 22 41.85 -40.18 7.41
C VAL A 22 40.82 -39.15 6.93
N VAL A 23 41.25 -38.20 6.11
CA VAL A 23 40.35 -37.27 5.39
C VAL A 23 39.85 -37.98 4.14
N SER A 24 38.63 -38.50 4.18
CA SER A 24 37.90 -38.94 2.99
C SER A 24 37.41 -37.71 2.23
N ALA A 25 37.91 -37.51 1.01
CA ALA A 25 37.43 -36.51 0.08
C ALA A 25 36.03 -36.91 -0.41
N GLN A 26 34.99 -36.34 0.18
CA GLN A 26 33.62 -36.46 -0.33
C GLN A 26 33.39 -35.36 -1.36
N SER A 27 33.22 -35.76 -2.62
CA SER A 27 32.82 -34.90 -3.71
C SER A 27 31.43 -34.32 -3.41
N PHE A 28 31.35 -33.02 -3.13
CA PHE A 28 30.10 -32.27 -3.10
C PHE A 28 29.55 -32.17 -4.52
N GLY A 29 28.58 -33.02 -4.87
CA GLY A 29 27.79 -32.85 -6.07
C GLY A 29 26.95 -31.59 -5.95
N ALA A 30 27.14 -30.62 -6.85
CA ALA A 30 26.26 -29.47 -6.98
C ALA A 30 24.89 -29.96 -7.44
N SER A 31 23.87 -29.84 -6.58
CA SER A 31 22.49 -30.06 -6.98
C SER A 31 22.05 -28.89 -7.88
N VAL A 32 21.80 -29.18 -9.15
CA VAL A 32 21.13 -28.25 -10.05
C VAL A 32 19.71 -28.07 -9.53
N VAL A 33 19.38 -26.86 -9.05
CA VAL A 33 17.99 -26.50 -8.75
C VAL A 33 17.25 -26.50 -10.08
N GLY A 34 16.45 -27.54 -10.32
CA GLY A 34 15.53 -27.57 -11.46
C GLY A 34 14.60 -26.37 -11.39
N ALA A 35 14.33 -25.76 -12.54
CA ALA A 35 13.28 -24.75 -12.67
C ALA A 35 12.00 -25.31 -12.03
N ALA A 36 11.50 -24.61 -11.01
CA ALA A 36 10.21 -24.95 -10.43
C ALA A 36 9.16 -24.85 -11.54
N ALA A 37 8.50 -25.96 -11.85
CA ALA A 37 7.39 -25.95 -12.79
C ALA A 37 6.28 -25.08 -12.17
N LEU A 38 6.04 -23.90 -12.75
CA LEU A 38 4.88 -23.11 -12.38
C LEU A 38 3.63 -23.91 -12.74
N SER A 39 2.69 -23.98 -11.81
CA SER A 39 1.42 -24.67 -12.07
C SER A 39 0.58 -23.86 -13.06
N ASP A 40 0.15 -24.49 -14.14
CA ASP A 40 -0.84 -23.94 -15.07
C ASP A 40 -2.28 -24.04 -14.53
N ILE A 41 -2.45 -24.57 -13.31
CA ILE A 41 -3.75 -24.68 -12.65
C ILE A 41 -3.98 -23.39 -11.84
N PRO A 42 -5.12 -22.71 -12.02
CA PRO A 42 -5.48 -21.58 -11.18
C PRO A 42 -5.48 -22.01 -9.72
N VAL A 43 -4.84 -21.22 -8.86
CA VAL A 43 -4.58 -21.53 -7.44
C VAL A 43 -5.85 -21.81 -6.60
N TYR A 44 -7.05 -21.58 -7.15
CA TYR A 44 -8.35 -21.83 -6.53
C TYR A 44 -9.29 -22.77 -7.32
N SER A 45 -8.83 -23.47 -8.37
CA SER A 45 -9.67 -24.38 -9.17
C SER A 45 -9.41 -25.86 -8.83
N ALA A 46 -10.48 -26.64 -8.65
CA ALA A 46 -10.46 -28.09 -8.44
C ALA A 46 -10.56 -28.93 -9.74
N SER A 47 -10.53 -28.29 -10.92
CA SER A 47 -10.72 -28.96 -12.21
C SER A 47 -9.61 -28.60 -13.19
N ASN A 48 -9.01 -29.63 -13.76
CA ASN A 48 -8.07 -29.56 -14.89
C ASN A 48 -8.88 -29.26 -16.16
N VAL A 49 -9.03 -27.97 -16.48
CA VAL A 49 -9.67 -27.56 -17.73
C VAL A 49 -8.59 -27.34 -18.79
N PRO A 50 -8.68 -27.97 -19.98
CA PRO A 50 -7.76 -27.74 -21.08
C PRO A 50 -7.61 -26.24 -21.39
N ALA A 51 -6.41 -25.82 -21.79
CA ALA A 51 -5.97 -24.43 -21.96
C ALA A 51 -6.64 -23.63 -23.11
N ASN A 52 -7.95 -23.78 -23.30
CA ASN A 52 -8.74 -23.17 -24.37
C ASN A 52 -10.03 -22.48 -23.87
N LEU A 53 -10.16 -22.22 -22.55
CA LEU A 53 -11.26 -21.42 -22.03
C LEU A 53 -10.99 -19.92 -22.23
N MET A 54 -11.76 -19.29 -23.12
CA MET A 54 -11.83 -17.83 -23.20
C MET A 54 -13.05 -17.34 -22.43
N LEU A 55 -12.82 -16.66 -21.30
CA LEU A 55 -13.88 -15.95 -20.58
C LEU A 55 -14.08 -14.56 -21.21
N ALA A 56 -15.17 -14.38 -21.96
CA ALA A 56 -15.60 -13.08 -22.43
C ALA A 56 -16.31 -12.33 -21.28
N LEU A 57 -15.53 -11.67 -20.42
CA LEU A 57 -16.05 -10.90 -19.31
C LEU A 57 -16.58 -9.54 -19.81
N SER A 58 -17.87 -9.28 -19.62
CA SER A 58 -18.43 -7.94 -19.80
C SER A 58 -18.07 -7.08 -18.60
N VAL A 59 -17.39 -5.95 -18.83
CA VAL A 59 -17.13 -4.95 -17.80
C VAL A 59 -18.03 -3.75 -18.07
N GLU A 60 -19.19 -3.74 -17.43
CA GLU A 60 -20.15 -2.65 -17.49
C GLU A 60 -19.93 -1.63 -16.36
N PHE A 61 -20.55 -0.45 -16.49
CA PHE A 61 -20.63 0.45 -15.36
C PHE A 61 -21.52 -0.17 -14.28
N PRO A 62 -21.11 -0.19 -12.99
CA PRO A 62 -19.97 0.50 -12.40
C PRO A 62 -18.74 -0.39 -12.10
N THR A 63 -18.65 -1.61 -12.63
CA THR A 63 -17.67 -2.63 -12.23
C THR A 63 -16.21 -2.15 -12.29
N GLY A 64 -15.85 -1.34 -13.30
CA GLY A 64 -14.50 -0.78 -13.45
C GLY A 64 -14.17 0.41 -12.52
N THR A 65 -15.11 0.87 -11.69
CA THR A 65 -14.96 2.07 -10.86
C THR A 65 -15.53 1.92 -9.45
N VAL A 66 -16.13 0.78 -9.13
CA VAL A 66 -16.70 0.48 -7.81
C VAL A 66 -15.63 -0.09 -6.88
N ALA A 67 -15.66 0.33 -5.61
CA ALA A 67 -14.86 -0.27 -4.56
C ALA A 67 -15.30 -1.71 -4.32
N ALA A 68 -14.35 -2.61 -4.07
CA ALA A 68 -14.63 -3.99 -3.70
C ALA A 68 -15.50 -4.08 -2.43
N TYR A 69 -15.20 -3.18 -1.49
CA TYR A 69 -15.92 -3.00 -0.25
C TYR A 69 -16.53 -1.61 -0.28
N THR A 70 -17.85 -1.49 -0.25
CA THR A 70 -18.53 -0.21 -0.50
C THR A 70 -18.76 0.63 0.75
N GLY A 71 -18.60 0.08 1.95
CA GLY A 71 -18.77 0.85 3.18
C GLY A 71 -17.66 1.88 3.38
N ALA A 72 -18.05 3.09 3.81
CA ALA A 72 -17.13 4.20 4.01
C ALA A 72 -16.37 4.13 5.35
N SER A 73 -16.98 3.54 6.37
CA SER A 73 -16.49 3.56 7.76
C SER A 73 -16.62 2.20 8.46
N ASP A 74 -16.92 1.15 7.72
CA ASP A 74 -17.26 -0.20 8.21
C ASP A 74 -16.05 -1.15 8.30
N TYR A 75 -14.83 -0.61 8.28
CA TYR A 75 -13.63 -1.43 8.46
C TYR A 75 -13.69 -2.19 9.78
N SER A 76 -13.38 -3.48 9.75
CA SER A 76 -13.21 -4.31 10.94
C SER A 76 -11.88 -5.05 10.87
N ALA A 77 -11.04 -4.89 11.90
CA ALA A 77 -9.78 -5.60 11.98
C ALA A 77 -9.96 -7.14 12.04
N SER A 78 -11.11 -7.60 12.54
CA SER A 78 -11.46 -9.03 12.63
C SER A 78 -12.02 -9.61 11.33
N PHE A 79 -12.43 -8.77 10.38
CA PHE A 79 -12.92 -9.22 9.09
C PHE A 79 -11.76 -9.33 8.10
N SER A 80 -11.67 -10.45 7.39
CA SER A 80 -10.64 -10.71 6.39
C SER A 80 -11.06 -10.15 5.03
N TYR A 81 -10.55 -8.97 4.69
CA TYR A 81 -10.73 -8.36 3.37
C TYR A 81 -9.75 -8.99 2.38
N LEU A 82 -10.27 -9.55 1.30
CA LEU A 82 -9.52 -10.15 0.21
C LEU A 82 -9.08 -9.07 -0.79
N GLY A 83 -8.01 -9.35 -1.52
CA GLY A 83 -7.45 -8.43 -2.50
C GLY A 83 -6.00 -8.80 -2.85
N TYR A 84 -5.24 -7.84 -3.36
CA TYR A 84 -3.83 -8.04 -3.71
C TYR A 84 -2.90 -8.12 -2.50
N PHE A 85 -3.27 -7.51 -1.38
CA PHE A 85 -2.47 -7.58 -0.15
C PHE A 85 -2.86 -8.85 0.63
N ASP A 86 -1.87 -9.56 1.16
CA ASP A 86 -2.11 -10.56 2.18
C ASP A 86 -2.64 -9.88 3.45
N ASN A 87 -3.84 -10.28 3.88
CA ASN A 87 -4.55 -9.69 5.02
C ASN A 87 -3.86 -9.97 6.37
N ALA A 88 -3.04 -11.02 6.44
CA ALA A 88 -2.29 -11.40 7.63
C ALA A 88 -0.88 -10.81 7.67
N LYS A 89 -0.54 -9.89 6.75
CA LYS A 89 0.77 -9.23 6.68
C LYS A 89 0.70 -7.71 6.85
N CYS A 90 1.79 -7.17 7.34
CA CYS A 90 2.08 -5.74 7.37
C CYS A 90 3.02 -5.35 6.21
N TYR A 91 2.98 -4.09 5.81
CA TYR A 91 3.70 -3.57 4.65
C TYR A 91 4.37 -2.23 4.96
N ASP A 92 5.54 -2.03 4.38
CA ASP A 92 6.19 -0.73 4.27
C ASP A 92 5.98 -0.15 2.88
N TYR A 93 5.78 1.17 2.81
CA TYR A 93 5.70 1.84 1.51
C TYR A 93 7.09 2.30 1.08
N ASP A 94 7.62 1.69 0.02
CA ASP A 94 8.88 2.10 -0.60
C ASP A 94 8.65 3.43 -1.32
N THR A 95 9.10 4.52 -0.71
CA THR A 95 8.96 5.86 -1.27
C THR A 95 9.86 6.11 -2.48
N THR A 96 10.88 5.30 -2.72
CA THR A 96 11.76 5.41 -3.90
C THR A 96 11.09 4.74 -5.09
N ASN A 97 10.73 3.46 -4.94
CA ASN A 97 10.19 2.65 -6.01
C ASN A 97 8.64 2.70 -6.13
N LYS A 98 7.97 3.33 -5.18
CA LYS A 98 6.52 3.65 -5.17
C LYS A 98 5.58 2.45 -5.06
N TYR A 99 5.99 1.37 -4.39
CA TYR A 99 5.13 0.20 -4.10
C TYR A 99 5.22 -0.21 -2.63
N PHE A 100 4.29 -1.07 -2.20
CA PHE A 100 4.26 -1.63 -0.85
C PHE A 100 5.06 -2.94 -0.79
N VAL A 101 5.86 -3.11 0.26
CA VAL A 101 6.74 -4.26 0.50
C VAL A 101 6.31 -4.96 1.77
N PRO A 102 6.10 -6.30 1.78
CA PRO A 102 5.80 -7.01 3.01
C PRO A 102 6.91 -6.82 4.05
N SER A 103 6.55 -6.44 5.28
CA SER A 103 7.49 -6.21 6.38
C SER A 103 7.40 -7.27 7.48
N GLY A 104 6.24 -7.93 7.64
CA GLY A 104 6.05 -8.95 8.67
C GLY A 104 4.61 -9.44 8.79
N SER A 105 4.33 -10.23 9.83
CA SER A 105 2.99 -10.71 10.18
C SER A 105 2.17 -9.64 10.91
N ALA A 106 0.85 -9.66 10.72
CA ALA A 106 -0.11 -8.75 11.35
C ALA A 106 -0.72 -9.28 12.66
N SER A 107 -0.18 -10.37 13.25
CA SER A 107 -0.72 -11.04 14.44
C SER A 107 -0.88 -10.12 15.67
N SER A 108 -0.05 -9.09 15.81
CA SER A 108 -0.13 -8.06 16.87
C SER A 108 -0.62 -6.69 16.37
N GLY A 109 -1.24 -6.64 15.19
CA GLY A 109 -1.47 -5.38 14.47
C GLY A 109 -0.21 -4.87 13.76
N CYS A 110 -0.37 -3.80 12.97
CA CYS A 110 0.69 -3.24 12.13
C CYS A 110 1.15 -1.87 12.65
N THR A 111 1.53 -1.77 13.93
CA THR A 111 2.01 -0.49 14.48
C THR A 111 3.25 -0.01 13.74
N GLY A 112 3.18 1.18 13.15
CA GLY A 112 4.26 1.74 12.33
C GLY A 112 4.37 1.17 10.92
N HIS A 113 3.47 0.27 10.53
CA HIS A 113 3.39 -0.34 9.20
C HIS A 113 1.96 -0.26 8.64
N TRP A 114 1.80 -0.49 7.35
CA TRP A 114 0.49 -0.56 6.71
C TRP A 114 -0.10 -1.97 6.85
N SER A 115 -1.33 -2.10 7.33
CA SER A 115 -2.03 -3.39 7.36
C SER A 115 -2.49 -3.79 5.96
N GLY A 116 -2.13 -4.99 5.51
CA GLY A 116 -2.63 -5.54 4.24
C GLY A 116 -4.15 -5.66 4.22
N ASN A 117 -4.73 -6.06 5.36
CA ASN A 117 -6.18 -6.15 5.52
C ASN A 117 -6.87 -4.79 5.31
N MET A 118 -6.31 -3.73 5.90
CA MET A 118 -6.80 -2.36 5.72
C MET A 118 -6.61 -1.87 4.28
N LEU A 119 -5.46 -2.14 3.68
CA LEU A 119 -5.18 -1.76 2.28
C LEU A 119 -6.16 -2.42 1.31
N ASN A 120 -6.54 -3.68 1.53
CA ASN A 120 -7.56 -4.34 0.73
C ASN A 120 -8.92 -3.62 0.83
N TRP A 121 -9.43 -3.44 2.06
CA TRP A 121 -10.70 -2.73 2.30
C TRP A 121 -10.73 -1.31 1.72
N ALA A 122 -9.64 -0.58 1.88
CA ALA A 122 -9.59 0.83 1.55
C ALA A 122 -9.36 1.10 0.06
N SER A 123 -8.62 0.23 -0.62
CA SER A 123 -8.05 0.55 -1.92
C SER A 123 -8.55 -0.33 -3.07
N MET A 124 -9.01 -1.56 -2.83
CA MET A 124 -9.38 -2.45 -3.95
C MET A 124 -10.66 -2.00 -4.65
N THR A 125 -10.67 -2.19 -5.97
CA THR A 125 -11.86 -2.08 -6.84
C THR A 125 -12.37 -3.48 -7.15
N ALA A 126 -13.67 -3.67 -7.39
CA ALA A 126 -14.21 -4.99 -7.75
C ALA A 126 -13.44 -5.70 -8.90
N LEU A 127 -12.89 -4.91 -9.83
CA LEU A 127 -12.07 -5.42 -10.94
C LEU A 127 -10.73 -6.03 -10.47
N ASP A 128 -10.18 -5.57 -9.35
CA ASP A 128 -8.97 -6.13 -8.75
C ASP A 128 -9.22 -7.53 -8.21
N GLU A 129 -10.35 -7.79 -7.54
CA GLU A 129 -10.70 -9.14 -7.07
C GLU A 129 -10.90 -10.10 -8.24
N PHE A 130 -11.57 -9.67 -9.31
CA PHE A 130 -11.72 -10.50 -10.51
C PHE A 130 -10.36 -10.85 -11.11
N ARG A 131 -9.47 -9.87 -11.25
CA ARG A 131 -8.11 -10.10 -11.76
C ARG A 131 -7.29 -10.99 -10.83
N GLN A 132 -7.44 -10.83 -9.52
CA GLN A 132 -6.77 -11.67 -8.54
C GLN A 132 -7.22 -13.13 -8.67
N ALA A 133 -8.53 -13.37 -8.74
CA ALA A 133 -9.10 -14.71 -8.80
C ALA A 133 -8.79 -15.43 -10.11
N LEU A 134 -8.79 -14.71 -11.23
CA LEU A 134 -8.68 -15.31 -12.56
C LEU A 134 -7.24 -15.40 -13.08
N THR A 135 -6.41 -14.38 -12.81
CA THR A 135 -5.06 -14.28 -13.38
C THR A 135 -3.97 -14.02 -12.34
N GLY A 136 -4.31 -13.97 -11.05
CA GLY A 136 -3.38 -13.59 -9.99
C GLY A 136 -3.00 -12.10 -10.01
N GLY A 137 -3.81 -11.25 -10.63
CA GLY A 137 -3.63 -9.80 -10.68
C GLY A 137 -2.95 -9.28 -11.96
N TYR A 138 -2.69 -7.97 -12.02
CA TYR A 138 -1.94 -7.33 -13.10
C TYR A 138 -0.49 -7.06 -12.67
N ARG A 139 0.45 -7.81 -13.23
CA ARG A 139 1.88 -7.69 -12.94
C ARG A 139 2.48 -6.54 -13.74
N VAL A 140 2.85 -5.45 -13.05
CA VAL A 140 3.57 -4.31 -13.67
C VAL A 140 5.08 -4.53 -13.69
N PHE A 141 5.56 -5.36 -12.77
CA PHE A 141 6.94 -5.81 -12.70
C PHE A 141 6.94 -7.29 -12.30
N ASP A 142 7.69 -8.12 -13.02
CA ASP A 142 7.80 -9.56 -12.76
C ASP A 142 9.24 -10.00 -13.07
N ASP A 143 9.99 -10.39 -12.05
CA ASP A 143 11.29 -11.05 -12.17
C ASP A 143 11.35 -12.27 -11.25
N THR A 144 12.45 -13.02 -11.28
CA THR A 144 12.62 -14.25 -10.50
C THR A 144 12.61 -14.06 -8.99
N SER A 145 12.74 -12.81 -8.50
CA SER A 145 12.84 -12.44 -7.10
C SER A 145 11.65 -11.62 -6.60
N LYS A 146 10.92 -10.94 -7.50
CA LYS A 146 9.83 -10.05 -7.13
C LYS A 146 8.78 -9.91 -8.23
N THR A 147 7.53 -9.88 -7.77
CA THR A 147 6.38 -9.54 -8.60
C THR A 147 5.66 -8.36 -7.94
N VAL A 148 5.40 -7.30 -8.69
CA VAL A 148 4.63 -6.15 -8.23
C VAL A 148 3.31 -6.10 -8.97
N LEU A 149 2.22 -6.20 -8.21
CA LEU A 149 0.86 -6.07 -8.74
C LEU A 149 0.44 -4.60 -8.73
N GLN A 150 -0.20 -4.19 -9.81
CA GLN A 150 -0.79 -2.86 -9.93
C GLN A 150 -2.32 -2.97 -9.92
N ARG A 151 -2.92 -2.19 -9.02
CA ARG A 151 -4.37 -1.99 -8.94
C ARG A 151 -4.95 -1.47 -10.26
N SER A 152 -6.20 -1.80 -10.53
CA SER A 152 -6.99 -1.26 -11.61
C SER A 152 -7.02 0.28 -11.59
N ARG A 153 -7.12 0.84 -12.79
CA ARG A 153 -7.25 2.26 -12.98
C ARG A 153 -8.72 2.63 -12.90
N VAL A 154 -9.10 3.35 -11.85
CA VAL A 154 -10.43 3.93 -11.71
C VAL A 154 -10.62 5.05 -12.74
N THR A 155 -11.66 4.96 -13.57
CA THR A 155 -11.99 6.02 -14.54
C THR A 155 -12.66 7.21 -13.83
N GLY A 156 -12.67 8.38 -14.48
CA GLY A 156 -13.39 9.55 -13.95
C GLY A 156 -14.91 9.46 -14.03
N GLN A 157 -15.47 8.32 -14.46
CA GLN A 157 -16.91 8.12 -14.64
C GLN A 157 -17.63 7.72 -13.34
N GLY A 158 -16.89 7.29 -12.33
CA GLY A 158 -17.45 6.91 -11.02
C GLY A 158 -17.74 8.12 -10.13
N SER A 159 -18.52 7.89 -9.08
CA SER A 159 -18.84 8.85 -8.03
C SER A 159 -18.40 8.34 -6.65
N ALA A 160 -18.55 9.18 -5.62
CA ALA A 160 -18.36 8.74 -4.23
C ALA A 160 -19.32 7.62 -3.81
N GLY A 161 -20.43 7.40 -4.53
CA GLY A 161 -21.30 6.25 -4.31
C GLY A 161 -20.69 4.94 -4.81
N ASN A 162 -19.83 5.00 -5.84
CA ASN A 162 -19.14 3.82 -6.38
C ASN A 162 -17.87 3.51 -5.58
N PHE A 163 -17.09 4.54 -5.27
CA PHE A 163 -15.88 4.41 -4.48
C PHE A 163 -15.85 5.52 -3.41
N PRO A 164 -16.46 5.29 -2.23
CA PRO A 164 -16.52 6.32 -1.20
C PRO A 164 -15.16 6.62 -0.61
N THR A 165 -15.04 7.83 -0.05
CA THR A 165 -13.92 8.13 0.83
C THR A 165 -14.02 7.23 2.05
N LYS A 166 -12.94 6.54 2.35
CA LYS A 166 -12.82 5.62 3.46
C LYS A 166 -12.35 6.37 4.70
N HIS A 167 -12.90 6.04 5.86
CA HIS A 167 -12.59 6.71 7.11
C HIS A 167 -12.11 5.70 8.16
N ILE A 168 -10.94 5.97 8.74
CA ILE A 168 -10.37 5.21 9.84
C ILE A 168 -10.18 6.15 11.01
N GLY A 169 -10.58 5.74 12.21
CA GLY A 169 -10.43 6.57 13.40
C GLY A 169 -10.78 5.79 14.66
N LYS A 170 -10.19 6.17 15.79
CA LYS A 170 -10.41 5.46 17.07
C LYS A 170 -11.90 5.42 17.46
N ALA A 171 -12.62 6.51 17.22
CA ALA A 171 -14.06 6.61 17.47
C ALA A 171 -14.92 6.11 16.28
N VAL A 172 -14.30 5.71 15.18
CA VAL A 172 -14.98 5.25 13.96
C VAL A 172 -14.97 3.72 13.89
N ASN A 173 -13.78 3.10 13.91
CA ASN A 173 -13.64 1.65 13.73
C ASN A 173 -12.34 1.08 14.31
N VAL A 174 -11.19 1.69 14.02
CA VAL A 174 -9.87 1.23 14.48
C VAL A 174 -8.95 2.42 14.70
N MET A 175 -8.03 2.30 15.66
CA MET A 175 -7.01 3.32 15.88
C MET A 175 -6.10 3.44 14.65
N PRO A 176 -5.96 4.62 14.01
CA PRO A 176 -5.19 4.75 12.77
C PRO A 176 -3.75 4.22 12.88
N SER A 177 -3.07 4.46 14.00
CA SER A 177 -1.69 4.00 14.24
C SER A 177 -1.51 2.48 14.29
N SER A 178 -2.57 1.68 14.44
CA SER A 178 -2.45 0.22 14.43
C SER A 178 -2.54 -0.39 13.03
N VAL A 179 -2.92 0.40 12.02
CA VAL A 179 -3.14 -0.07 10.64
C VAL A 179 -2.49 0.80 9.56
N ILE A 180 -2.08 2.02 9.88
CA ILE A 180 -1.43 2.97 8.95
C ILE A 180 0.02 3.17 9.37
N GLY A 181 0.95 2.89 8.45
CA GLY A 181 2.38 2.99 8.73
C GLY A 181 2.97 4.39 8.66
N ASP A 182 2.26 5.34 8.04
CA ASP A 182 2.67 6.73 8.04
C ASP A 182 2.40 7.37 9.42
N LYS A 183 3.43 7.92 10.06
CA LYS A 183 3.32 8.52 11.41
C LYS A 183 2.36 9.72 11.46
N THR A 184 2.25 10.49 10.37
CA THR A 184 1.37 11.66 10.31
C THR A 184 -0.10 11.23 10.28
N PHE A 185 -0.41 10.25 9.42
CA PHE A 185 -1.78 9.76 9.27
C PHE A 185 -2.16 8.77 10.40
N GLY A 186 -1.21 8.02 10.93
CA GLY A 186 -1.40 7.12 12.07
C GLY A 186 -1.66 7.86 13.38
N ALA A 187 -1.15 9.09 13.53
CA ALA A 187 -1.38 9.93 14.70
C ALA A 187 -2.67 10.77 14.62
N ALA A 188 -3.37 10.78 13.48
CA ALA A 188 -4.58 11.57 13.31
C ALA A 188 -5.76 10.98 14.09
N THR A 189 -6.70 11.83 14.54
CA THR A 189 -7.95 11.37 15.17
C THR A 189 -8.79 10.54 14.21
N VAL A 190 -8.86 11.01 12.96
CA VAL A 190 -9.46 10.31 11.82
C VAL A 190 -8.51 10.48 10.63
N THR A 191 -8.36 9.44 9.83
CA THR A 191 -7.67 9.46 8.55
C THR A 191 -8.65 9.09 7.45
N SER A 192 -8.67 9.92 6.41
CA SER A 192 -9.48 9.71 5.22
C SER A 192 -8.62 9.14 4.10
N LEU A 193 -9.01 8.02 3.52
CA LEU A 193 -8.36 7.39 2.37
C LEU A 193 -9.25 7.55 1.14
N ARG A 194 -8.69 8.05 0.04
CA ARG A 194 -9.41 8.35 -1.20
C ARG A 194 -8.72 7.74 -2.39
N THR A 195 -9.44 7.03 -3.24
CA THR A 195 -8.90 6.63 -4.54
C THR A 195 -8.73 7.85 -5.44
N ALA A 196 -7.56 7.97 -6.06
CA ALA A 196 -7.29 9.06 -6.98
C ALA A 196 -8.05 8.82 -8.30
N PRO A 197 -8.82 9.80 -8.80
CA PRO A 197 -9.48 9.65 -10.09
C PRO A 197 -8.42 9.46 -11.18
N THR A 198 -8.63 8.52 -12.10
CA THR A 198 -7.78 8.25 -13.27
C THR A 198 -6.39 7.67 -13.00
N LYS A 199 -6.08 7.25 -11.77
CA LYS A 199 -4.78 6.65 -11.39
C LYS A 199 -4.97 5.36 -10.58
N ALA A 200 -4.00 4.46 -10.68
CA ALA A 200 -3.87 3.27 -9.82
C ALA A 200 -3.27 3.62 -8.44
N SER A 201 -3.68 4.75 -7.85
CA SER A 201 -3.16 5.23 -6.56
C SER A 201 -4.30 5.66 -5.63
N PHE A 202 -4.05 5.64 -4.33
CA PHE A 202 -4.91 6.29 -3.33
C PHE A 202 -4.14 7.40 -2.62
N SER A 203 -4.84 8.32 -1.96
CA SER A 203 -4.28 9.34 -1.09
C SER A 203 -4.84 9.21 0.31
N ALA A 204 -4.00 9.49 1.31
CA ALA A 204 -4.39 9.61 2.70
C ALA A 204 -4.38 11.09 3.12
N SER A 205 -5.28 11.48 4.02
CA SER A 205 -5.33 12.81 4.61
C SER A 205 -5.76 12.72 6.07
N PRO A 206 -5.10 13.43 7.00
CA PRO A 206 -5.59 13.54 8.37
C PRO A 206 -6.85 14.40 8.34
N SER A 207 -7.92 13.94 8.98
CA SER A 207 -9.19 14.66 9.09
C SER A 207 -9.18 15.55 10.34
N ALA A 208 -8.19 16.43 10.46
CA ALA A 208 -8.24 17.57 11.37
C ALA A 208 -8.65 18.82 10.56
N GLY A 209 -9.93 18.91 10.22
CA GLY A 209 -10.48 20.03 9.46
C GLY A 209 -10.40 19.88 7.94
N THR A 210 -11.53 20.17 7.30
CA THR A 210 -11.79 20.42 5.87
C THR A 210 -10.66 20.09 4.89
N ALA A 211 -10.90 19.05 4.08
CA ALA A 211 -10.09 18.67 2.94
C ALA A 211 -9.80 19.87 2.02
N ARG A 212 -8.63 20.51 2.18
CA ARG A 212 -7.96 21.12 1.04
C ARG A 212 -7.19 20.01 0.37
N ASN A 213 -7.55 19.77 -0.89
CA ASN A 213 -6.94 18.89 -1.87
C ASN A 213 -5.40 19.00 -1.90
N ARG A 214 -4.69 18.48 -0.91
CA ARG A 214 -3.24 18.28 -0.97
C ARG A 214 -3.00 17.02 -1.77
N ARG A 215 -3.05 17.17 -3.09
CA ARG A 215 -2.51 16.17 -4.02
C ARG A 215 -1.05 15.96 -3.62
N CYS A 216 -0.71 14.76 -3.19
CA CYS A 216 0.69 14.35 -3.10
C CYS A 216 1.18 14.15 -4.54
N SER A 217 1.59 15.26 -5.17
CA SER A 217 2.22 15.30 -6.48
C SER A 217 3.48 16.15 -6.34
N THR A 218 4.60 15.49 -6.13
CA THR A 218 5.93 15.88 -6.63
C THR A 218 6.23 17.39 -6.71
N ARG A 219 6.62 18.00 -5.58
CA ARG A 219 7.75 18.95 -5.39
C ARG A 219 7.50 19.77 -4.12
N ALA A 220 8.49 19.83 -3.26
CA ALA A 220 8.63 20.75 -2.13
C ALA A 220 7.62 20.58 -0.97
N CYS A 221 7.95 19.69 -0.04
CA CYS A 221 7.93 20.13 1.36
C CYS A 221 8.90 21.33 1.46
N ARG A 222 8.37 22.56 1.57
CA ARG A 222 9.10 23.65 2.22
C ARG A 222 8.24 24.23 3.35
N PRO A 223 8.86 24.51 4.52
CA PRO A 223 8.17 24.90 5.73
C PRO A 223 7.94 26.41 5.75
N ALA A 224 6.75 26.85 6.14
CA ALA A 224 6.55 28.13 6.81
C ALA A 224 5.12 28.24 7.32
N CYS A 225 4.99 28.11 8.64
CA CYS A 225 4.05 28.95 9.35
C CYS A 225 4.32 30.43 9.01
N ARG A 226 3.34 31.11 8.41
CA ARG A 226 3.14 32.56 8.41
C ARG A 226 1.71 32.76 7.87
N ALA A 227 0.76 33.44 8.49
CA ALA A 227 0.79 34.27 9.66
C ALA A 227 -0.62 34.27 10.30
N CYS A 228 -0.64 34.53 11.59
CA CYS A 228 -1.79 34.90 12.38
C CYS A 228 -2.47 36.18 11.87
N SER A 229 -3.80 36.23 12.06
CA SER A 229 -4.57 37.34 12.67
C SER A 229 -5.44 38.28 11.80
N ARG A 230 -6.57 38.61 12.46
CA ARG A 230 -7.59 39.66 12.24
C ARG A 230 -8.65 39.35 11.17
N ALA A 231 -9.88 38.95 11.49
CA ALA A 231 -10.90 39.57 12.36
C ALA A 231 -11.23 41.02 11.97
N THR A 232 -12.32 41.26 11.24
CA THR A 232 -13.46 42.08 11.71
C THR A 232 -14.65 41.96 10.74
N ALA A 233 -15.78 41.53 11.26
CA ALA A 233 -17.09 41.75 10.65
C ALA A 233 -17.59 43.14 11.09
N THR A 234 -18.14 43.94 10.18
CA THR A 234 -19.17 44.94 10.51
C THR A 234 -20.03 45.24 9.26
N PRO A 235 -21.37 45.29 9.36
CA PRO A 235 -22.28 45.56 8.25
C PRO A 235 -22.66 47.05 8.18
N ARG A 236 -22.96 47.60 6.99
CA ARG A 236 -23.82 48.80 6.84
C ARG A 236 -24.26 49.07 5.39
N THR A 237 -25.57 48.91 5.18
CA THR A 237 -26.54 49.77 4.47
C THR A 237 -26.12 50.71 3.33
N ARG A 238 -26.98 50.68 2.27
CA ARG A 238 -27.71 51.80 1.61
C ARG A 238 -27.41 52.02 0.11
N ARG A 239 -28.36 51.54 -0.72
CA ARG A 239 -29.09 52.25 -1.80
C ARG A 239 -28.29 53.08 -2.81
N ARG A 240 -28.29 52.66 -4.09
CA ARG A 240 -28.52 53.58 -5.23
C ARG A 240 -28.91 52.85 -6.53
N THR A 241 -30.10 53.14 -7.01
CA THR A 241 -30.71 52.83 -8.32
C THR A 241 -30.14 53.74 -9.41
N ILE A 242 -29.78 53.24 -10.61
CA ILE A 242 -29.81 53.95 -11.93
C ILE A 242 -29.85 52.85 -13.07
N PRO A 243 -30.28 53.09 -14.33
CA PRO A 243 -31.48 52.49 -14.93
C PRO A 243 -31.23 51.69 -16.22
N ALA A 244 -32.33 51.16 -16.78
CA ALA A 244 -32.41 50.47 -18.07
C ALA A 244 -32.11 51.38 -19.27
N ARG A 245 -31.51 50.81 -20.33
CA ARG A 245 -31.64 51.28 -21.70
C ARG A 245 -31.65 50.08 -22.66
N ALA A 246 -32.83 49.74 -23.16
CA ALA A 246 -33.04 48.79 -24.23
C ALA A 246 -32.74 49.46 -25.58
N SER A 247 -32.05 48.77 -26.49
CA SER A 247 -31.91 49.17 -27.89
C SER A 247 -32.85 48.32 -28.75
N THR A 248 -33.82 48.97 -29.38
CA THR A 248 -34.64 48.43 -30.46
C THR A 248 -34.01 48.77 -31.81
N THR A 249 -33.90 47.79 -32.72
CA THR A 249 -34.21 47.90 -34.16
C THR A 249 -34.27 46.50 -34.79
N SER A 250 -35.17 46.38 -35.78
CA SER A 250 -35.84 45.18 -36.31
C SER A 250 -35.32 44.83 -37.75
N PRO A 251 -36.04 44.09 -38.63
CA PRO A 251 -35.92 42.65 -38.91
C PRO A 251 -35.51 42.30 -40.36
N LYS A 252 -35.23 41.01 -40.66
CA LYS A 252 -35.68 40.23 -41.86
C LYS A 252 -34.91 38.90 -42.03
N ALA A 253 -35.63 37.79 -41.86
CA ALA A 253 -35.80 36.68 -42.81
C ALA A 253 -36.92 35.79 -42.27
#